data_AF-A0A7S8ZWC2-F1
#
_entry.id   AF-A0A7S8ZWC2-F1
#
_cell.length_a   1.000
_cell.length_b   1.000
_cell.length_c   1.000
_cell.angle_alpha   90.00
_cell.angle_beta   90.00
_cell.angle_gamma   90.00
#
_symmetry.space_group_name_H-M   'P 1'
#
loop_
_entity.id
_entity.type
_entity.pdbx_description
1 polymer ?
#
loop_
_entity_poly.entity_id
_entity_poly.type
_entity_poly.pdbx_seq_one_letter_code
_entity_poly.pdbx_strand_id
1 'polypeptide(L)'
;VYQYKGQCYYRNGTEDVRFLSRYIYNQEEYVYFDSDRGFFIPRTEYGRVDADYWNNNPDVLERVRAEVETVCKHNYQIYEPTAIERK
;
A
#
# COMPACT_ATOMS: atom_id res chain seq x y z
N VAL A 1 -0.33 13.82 15.79
CA VAL A 1 -0.24 13.97 14.32
C VAL A 1 -0.51 12.62 13.69
N TYR A 2 -1.42 12.57 12.73
CA TYR A 2 -1.76 11.37 11.97
C TYR A 2 -1.20 11.49 10.55
N GLN A 3 -0.65 10.40 10.01
CA GLN A 3 -0.10 10.34 8.66
C GLN A 3 -0.57 9.07 7.95
N TYR A 4 -0.83 9.22 6.66
CA TYR A 4 -1.10 8.13 5.73
C TYR A 4 -0.03 8.12 4.64
N LYS A 5 0.50 6.94 4.29
CA LYS A 5 1.44 6.78 3.17
C LYS A 5 1.02 5.61 2.29
N GLY A 6 0.62 5.89 1.05
CA GLY A 6 0.52 4.90 -0.02
C GLY A 6 1.83 4.86 -0.80
N GLN A 7 2.57 3.77 -0.70
CA GLN A 7 3.91 3.64 -1.28
C GLN A 7 3.94 2.48 -2.29
N CYS A 8 4.43 2.76 -3.49
CA CYS A 8 4.66 1.76 -4.54
C CYS A 8 6.17 1.51 -4.70
N TYR A 9 6.56 0.25 -4.66
CA TYR A 9 7.94 -0.20 -4.84
C TYR A 9 8.02 -1.05 -6.11
N TYR A 10 8.67 -0.52 -7.14
CA TYR A 10 8.87 -1.18 -8.44
C TYR A 10 10.21 -1.92 -8.40
N ARG A 11 10.17 -3.26 -8.51
CA ARG A 11 11.38 -4.11 -8.43
C ARG A 11 11.88 -4.52 -9.81
N ASN A 12 10.95 -4.76 -10.74
CA ASN A 12 11.25 -5.03 -12.15
C ASN A 12 10.17 -4.37 -13.03
N GLY A 13 10.33 -3.06 -13.28
CA GLY A 13 9.32 -2.26 -13.99
C GLY A 13 7.93 -2.41 -13.36
N THR A 14 6.95 -2.77 -14.17
CA THR A 14 5.56 -3.06 -13.73
C THR A 14 5.26 -4.56 -13.61
N GLU A 15 6.22 -5.44 -13.83
CA GLU A 15 6.04 -6.89 -13.69
C GLU A 15 6.00 -7.33 -12.21
N ASP A 16 6.83 -6.70 -11.37
CA ASP A 16 6.88 -6.92 -9.92
C ASP A 16 6.78 -5.58 -9.18
N VAL A 17 5.60 -5.35 -8.60
CA VAL A 17 5.24 -4.12 -7.89
C VAL A 17 4.67 -4.48 -6.53
N ARG A 18 5.29 -3.94 -5.46
CA ARG A 18 4.76 -4.03 -4.11
C ARG A 18 4.13 -2.71 -3.70
N PHE A 19 2.89 -2.77 -3.25
CA PHE A 19 2.16 -1.66 -2.68
C PHE A 19 2.04 -1.79 -1.16
N LEU A 20 2.33 -0.70 -0.44
CA LEU A 20 2.11 -0.56 1.00
C LEU A 20 1.16 0.60 1.29
N SER A 21 0.08 0.33 2.02
CA SER A 21 -0.81 1.36 2.58
C SER A 21 -0.55 1.46 4.08
N ARG A 22 0.08 2.55 4.54
CA ARG A 22 0.67 2.65 5.89
C ARG A 22 -0.01 3.74 6.70
N TYR A 23 -0.44 3.39 7.91
CA TYR A 23 -1.08 4.31 8.84
C TYR A 23 -0.21 4.54 10.07
N ILE A 24 0.08 5.80 10.34
CA ILE A 24 1.12 6.23 11.28
C ILE A 24 0.55 7.28 12.23
N TYR A 25 0.69 7.05 13.54
CA TYR A 25 0.32 7.99 14.59
C TYR A 25 1.56 8.41 15.36
N ASN A 26 1.85 9.71 15.42
CA ASN A 26 3.01 10.27 16.13
C ASN A 26 4.34 9.56 15.81
N GLN A 27 4.58 9.26 14.52
CA GLN A 27 5.75 8.54 13.99
C GLN A 27 5.76 7.01 14.21
N GLU A 28 4.81 6.47 14.95
CA GLU A 28 4.62 5.04 15.12
C GLU A 28 3.64 4.51 14.06
N GLU A 29 4.14 3.67 13.15
CA GLU A 29 3.27 2.91 12.26
C GLU A 29 2.51 1.87 13.09
N TYR A 30 1.17 1.93 13.06
CA TYR A 30 0.35 1.06 13.89
C TYR A 30 -0.31 -0.07 13.10
N VAL A 31 -0.60 0.13 11.81
CA VAL A 31 -1.12 -0.90 10.90
C VAL A 31 -0.76 -0.55 9.46
N TYR A 32 -0.59 -1.57 8.62
CA TYR A 32 -0.36 -1.38 7.19
C TYR A 32 -0.89 -2.53 6.33
N PHE A 33 -1.35 -2.24 5.13
CA PHE A 33 -1.57 -3.25 4.09
C PHE A 33 -0.28 -3.56 3.35
N ASP A 34 -0.07 -4.82 2.99
CA ASP A 34 1.05 -5.28 2.18
C ASP A 34 0.54 -6.10 1.00
N SER A 35 0.73 -5.62 -0.24
CA SER A 35 0.25 -6.34 -1.43
C SER A 35 0.86 -7.73 -1.60
N ASP A 36 2.10 -7.93 -1.15
CA ASP A 36 2.77 -9.24 -1.21
C ASP A 36 2.09 -10.27 -0.28
N ARG A 37 1.35 -9.78 0.72
CA ARG A 37 0.58 -10.60 1.67
C ARG A 37 -0.91 -10.60 1.36
N GLY A 38 -1.41 -9.51 0.79
CA GLY A 38 -2.80 -9.30 0.41
C GLY A 38 -3.72 -8.94 1.57
N PHE A 39 -3.22 -8.49 2.73
CA PHE A 39 -4.04 -8.12 3.88
C PHE A 39 -3.33 -7.11 4.81
N PHE A 40 -4.08 -6.53 5.76
CA PHE A 40 -3.57 -5.60 6.76
C PHE A 40 -2.86 -6.31 7.89
N ILE A 41 -1.69 -5.82 8.26
CA ILE A 41 -0.81 -6.36 9.29
C ILE A 41 -0.68 -5.31 10.40
N PRO A 42 -1.06 -5.64 11.64
CA PRO A 42 -0.86 -4.74 12.77
C PRO A 42 0.62 -4.71 13.17
N ARG A 43 1.14 -3.51 13.41
CA ARG A 43 2.49 -3.27 13.96
C ARG A 43 2.48 -3.09 15.47
N THR A 44 1.36 -2.64 16.01
CA THR A 44 1.15 -2.40 17.44
C THR A 44 -0.15 -3.05 17.90
N GLU A 45 -0.33 -3.17 19.22
CA GLU A 45 -1.58 -3.64 19.82
C GLU A 45 -2.77 -2.76 19.42
N TYR A 46 -2.56 -1.44 19.34
CA TYR A 46 -3.57 -0.48 18.89
C TYR A 46 -4.08 -0.80 17.47
N GLY A 47 -3.18 -1.15 16.55
CA GLY A 47 -3.54 -1.46 15.17
C GLY A 47 -4.22 -2.80 14.94
N ARG A 48 -4.29 -3.69 15.95
CA ARG A 48 -4.98 -4.98 15.81
C ARG A 48 -6.46 -4.81 15.50
N VAL A 49 -7.12 -3.88 16.17
CA VAL A 49 -8.56 -3.64 15.99
C VAL A 49 -8.86 -3.21 14.55
N ASP A 50 -8.05 -2.31 14.01
CA ASP A 50 -8.21 -1.84 12.62
C ASP A 50 -7.86 -2.94 11.61
N ALA A 51 -6.78 -3.69 11.84
CA ALA A 51 -6.39 -4.80 10.98
C ALA A 51 -7.48 -5.88 10.92
N ASP A 52 -8.01 -6.29 12.08
CA ASP A 52 -9.07 -7.30 12.17
C ASP A 52 -10.35 -6.81 11.50
N TYR A 53 -10.75 -5.56 11.74
CA TYR A 53 -11.93 -4.99 11.11
C TYR A 53 -11.80 -4.93 9.58
N TRP A 54 -10.68 -4.42 9.05
CA TRP A 54 -10.49 -4.32 7.60
C TRP A 54 -10.26 -5.68 6.94
N ASN A 55 -9.56 -6.61 7.58
CA ASN A 55 -9.34 -7.95 7.03
C ASN A 55 -10.62 -8.79 6.97
N ASN A 56 -11.60 -8.51 7.83
CA ASN A 56 -12.92 -9.14 7.79
C ASN A 56 -13.90 -8.46 6.82
N ASN A 57 -13.49 -7.40 6.12
CA ASN A 57 -14.30 -6.71 5.13
C ASN A 57 -13.77 -7.00 3.70
N PRO A 58 -14.43 -7.88 2.93
CA PRO A 58 -13.98 -8.27 1.58
C PRO A 58 -13.86 -7.09 0.62
N ASP A 59 -14.80 -6.14 0.65
CA ASP A 59 -14.82 -4.98 -0.25
C ASP A 59 -13.60 -4.08 -0.02
N VAL A 60 -13.23 -3.89 1.26
CA VAL A 60 -12.03 -3.13 1.63
C VAL A 60 -10.78 -3.84 1.13
N LEU A 61 -10.64 -5.15 1.37
CA LEU A 61 -9.48 -5.91 0.92
C LEU A 61 -9.35 -5.94 -0.60
N GLU A 62 -10.44 -6.17 -1.32
CA GLU A 62 -10.45 -6.21 -2.79
C GLU A 62 -10.01 -4.86 -3.37
N ARG A 63 -10.58 -3.76 -2.86
CA ARG A 63 -10.21 -2.41 -3.31
C ARG A 63 -8.73 -2.13 -3.09
N VAL A 64 -8.20 -2.43 -1.90
CA VAL A 64 -6.79 -2.11 -1.58
C VAL A 64 -5.82 -3.03 -2.33
N ARG A 65 -6.19 -4.31 -2.56
CA ARG A 65 -5.43 -5.22 -3.45
C ARG A 65 -5.36 -4.67 -4.87
N ALA A 66 -6.44 -4.08 -5.37
CA ALA A 66 -6.48 -3.51 -6.71
C ALA A 66 -5.59 -2.27 -6.90
N GLU A 67 -5.13 -1.61 -5.82
CA GLU A 67 -4.30 -0.40 -5.91
C GLU A 67 -2.93 -0.66 -6.57
N VAL A 68 -2.45 -1.91 -6.59
CA VAL A 68 -1.27 -2.28 -7.39
C VAL A 68 -1.48 -1.94 -8.87
N GLU A 69 -2.63 -2.30 -9.42
CA GLU A 69 -2.97 -2.06 -10.83
C GLU A 69 -3.45 -0.63 -11.04
N THR A 70 -4.43 -0.19 -10.24
CA THR A 70 -5.18 1.05 -10.48
C THR A 70 -4.41 2.30 -10.09
N VAL A 71 -3.44 2.18 -9.17
CA VAL A 71 -2.62 3.31 -8.70
C VAL A 71 -1.17 3.12 -9.11
N CYS A 72 -0.51 2.05 -8.67
CA CYS A 72 0.93 1.92 -8.88
C CYS A 72 1.29 1.78 -10.37
N LYS A 73 0.81 0.74 -11.05
CA LYS A 73 1.15 0.52 -12.46
C LYS A 73 0.62 1.64 -13.36
N HIS A 74 -0.60 2.10 -13.09
CA HIS A 74 -1.17 3.26 -13.79
C HIS A 74 -0.25 4.50 -13.71
N ASN A 75 0.17 4.88 -12.51
CA ASN A 75 1.04 6.05 -12.33
C ASN A 75 2.43 5.80 -12.89
N TYR A 76 2.96 4.58 -12.80
CA TYR A 76 4.25 4.25 -13.40
C TYR A 76 4.25 4.55 -14.90
N GLN A 77 3.22 4.11 -15.63
CA GLN A 77 3.10 4.37 -17.07
C GLN A 77 3.02 5.87 -17.40
N ILE A 78 2.32 6.66 -16.57
CA ILE A 78 2.24 8.12 -16.75
C ILE A 78 3.62 8.78 -16.58
N TYR A 79 4.38 8.35 -15.57
CA TYR A 79 5.65 8.98 -15.20
C TYR A 79 6.86 8.34 -15.88
N GLU A 80 6.71 7.19 -16.52
CA GLU A 80 7.78 6.46 -17.20
C GLU A 80 8.61 7.37 -18.13
N PRO A 81 8.02 8.08 -19.13
CA PRO A 81 8.78 8.90 -20.07
C PRO A 81 9.38 10.18 -19.47
N THR A 82 8.88 10.63 -18.30
CA THR A 82 9.20 11.95 -17.74
C THR A 82 10.07 11.91 -16.50
N ALA A 83 10.01 10.83 -15.71
CA ALA A 83 10.68 10.72 -14.42
C ALA A 83 11.50 9.44 -14.26
N ILE A 84 11.15 8.36 -14.96
CA ILE A 84 11.85 7.08 -14.84
C ILE A 84 12.96 6.96 -15.89
N GLU A 85 12.63 7.10 -17.18
CA GLU A 85 13.61 7.01 -18.28
C GLU A 85 14.63 8.16 -18.31
N ARG A 86 14.37 9.24 -17.55
CA ARG A 86 15.26 10.41 -17.46
C ARG A 86 16.30 10.31 -16.33
N LYS A 87 16.31 9.23 -15.56
CA LYS A 87 17.33 8.95 -14.55
C LYS A 87 18.56 8.31 -15.16
#